data_AF-A0A9P5GD04-F1
#
_entry.id   AF-A0A9P5GD04-F1
#
_cell.length_a   1.000
_cell.length_b   1.000
_cell.length_c   1.000
_cell.angle_alpha   90.00
_cell.angle_beta   90.00
_cell.angle_gamma   90.00
#
_symmetry.space_group_name_H-M   'P 1'
#
loop_
_entity.id
_entity.type
_entity.pdbx_description
1 polymer ?
#
loop_
_entity_poly.entity_id
_entity_poly.type
_entity_poly.pdbx_seq_one_letter_code
_entity_poly.pdbx_strand_id
1 'polypeptide(L)'
;MQDDLVSELLGLIDILKDDESLFKCVLWAIFVAGLECRSQAQKNFLVESLEKFWTATSCLNVINAAKILKDYWDQEEGLETPSRWIFDIGHLGRDCLLI
;
A
#
# COMPACT_ATOMS: atom_id res chain seq x y z
N MET A 1 16.14 13.69 -0.13
CA MET A 1 16.29 12.62 0.87
C MET A 1 15.05 11.74 0.99
N GLN A 2 13.85 12.27 1.31
CA GLN A 2 12.63 11.44 1.34
C GLN A 2 12.13 11.10 -0.09
N ASP A 3 12.27 12.03 -1.03
CA ASP A 3 11.92 11.82 -2.45
C ASP A 3 12.82 10.81 -3.17
N ASP A 4 14.08 10.68 -2.73
CA ASP A 4 15.02 9.71 -3.28
C ASP A 4 14.60 8.28 -2.91
N LEU A 5 14.19 8.09 -1.65
CA LEU A 5 13.71 6.80 -1.13
C LEU A 5 12.41 6.36 -1.83
N VAL A 6 11.52 7.32 -2.08
CA VAL A 6 10.27 7.07 -2.82
C VAL A 6 10.59 6.71 -4.28
N SER A 7 11.50 7.43 -4.93
CA SER A 7 11.91 7.14 -6.31
C SER A 7 12.58 5.77 -6.44
N GLU A 8 13.39 5.38 -5.45
CA GLU A 8 14.03 4.07 -5.39
C GLU A 8 13.01 2.95 -5.19
N LEU A 9 12.02 3.15 -4.31
CA LEU A 9 10.91 2.22 -4.11
C LEU A 9 10.07 2.05 -5.38
N LEU A 10 9.81 3.14 -6.12
CA LEU A 10 9.09 3.11 -7.39
C LEU A 10 9.86 2.37 -8.47
N GLY A 11 11.18 2.55 -8.54
CA GLY A 11 12.05 1.79 -9.45
C GLY A 11 12.03 0.30 -9.14
N LEU A 12 12.06 -0.07 -7.85
CA LEU A 12 11.93 -1.46 -7.42
C LEU A 12 10.56 -2.04 -7.79
N ILE A 13 9.48 -1.29 -7.61
CA ILE A 13 8.13 -1.73 -8.01
C ILE A 13 8.06 -1.98 -9.53
N ASP A 14 8.68 -1.12 -10.34
CA ASP A 14 8.68 -1.27 -11.80
C ASP A 14 9.50 -2.49 -12.27
N ILE A 15 10.60 -2.81 -11.58
CA ILE A 15 11.44 -3.99 -11.87
C ILE A 15 10.72 -5.29 -11.47
N LEU A 16 9.96 -5.27 -10.37
CA LEU A 16 9.39 -6.47 -9.77
C LEU A 16 8.00 -6.84 -10.30
N LYS A 17 7.37 -5.98 -11.12
CA LYS A 17 6.01 -6.19 -11.63
C LYS A 17 5.86 -7.39 -12.58
N ASP A 18 6.96 -7.89 -13.15
CA ASP A 18 6.95 -8.99 -14.13
C ASP A 18 7.41 -10.32 -13.53
N ASP A 19 7.85 -10.34 -12.27
CA ASP A 19 8.26 -11.57 -11.57
C ASP A 19 7.12 -12.07 -10.68
N GLU A 20 6.41 -13.11 -11.16
CA GLU A 20 5.25 -13.63 -10.46
C GLU A 20 5.55 -14.14 -9.03
N SER A 21 6.82 -14.47 -8.77
CA SER A 21 7.28 -14.93 -7.45
C SER A 21 7.42 -13.78 -6.44
N LEU A 22 7.48 -12.53 -6.90
CA LEU A 22 7.73 -11.33 -6.08
C LEU A 22 6.49 -10.46 -5.90
N PHE A 23 5.35 -10.84 -6.50
CA PHE A 23 4.08 -10.15 -6.34
C PHE A 23 3.68 -9.90 -4.88
N LYS A 24 3.88 -10.88 -3.99
CA LYS A 24 3.57 -10.68 -2.55
C LYS A 24 4.42 -9.58 -1.92
N CYS A 25 5.70 -9.47 -2.30
CA CYS A 25 6.62 -8.44 -1.80
C CYS A 25 6.21 -7.04 -2.29
N VAL A 26 5.82 -6.93 -3.56
CA VAL A 26 5.37 -5.67 -4.15
C VAL A 26 4.05 -5.21 -3.53
N LEU A 27 3.08 -6.11 -3.35
CA LEU A 27 1.81 -5.79 -2.71
C LEU A 27 2.02 -5.29 -1.27
N TRP A 28 2.91 -5.95 -0.51
CA TRP A 28 3.23 -5.51 0.85
C TRP A 28 3.92 -4.14 0.87
N ALA A 29 4.83 -3.86 -0.07
CA ALA A 29 5.47 -2.56 -0.19
C ALA A 29 4.46 -1.44 -0.52
N ILE A 30 3.54 -1.69 -1.44
CA ILE A 30 2.43 -0.77 -1.76
C ILE A 30 1.55 -0.54 -0.52
N PHE A 31 1.26 -1.62 0.22
CA PHE A 31 0.43 -1.54 1.41
C PHE A 31 1.08 -0.71 2.52
N VAL A 32 2.35 -0.96 2.85
CA VAL A 32 3.10 -0.16 3.84
C VAL A 32 3.21 1.30 3.41
N ALA A 33 3.47 1.57 2.12
CA ALA A 33 3.47 2.94 1.60
C ALA A 33 2.11 3.62 1.78
N GLY A 34 1.01 2.87 1.63
CA GLY A 34 -0.34 3.37 1.90
C GLY A 34 -0.59 3.73 3.35
N LEU A 35 -0.06 2.97 4.29
CA LEU A 35 -0.19 3.26 5.73
C LEU A 35 0.63 4.48 6.17
N GLU A 36 1.68 4.83 5.43
CA GLU A 36 2.54 5.98 5.74
C GLU A 36 2.17 7.25 4.97
N CYS A 37 1.46 7.12 3.85
CA CYS A 37 1.15 8.27 3.00
C CYS A 37 0.11 9.19 3.63
N ARG A 38 0.30 10.50 3.46
CA ARG A 38 -0.61 11.53 4.02
C ARG A 38 -1.26 12.41 2.98
N SER A 39 -0.55 12.70 1.90
CA SER A 39 -1.07 13.57 0.85
C SER A 39 -2.06 12.85 -0.06
N GLN A 40 -3.06 13.57 -0.52
CA GLN A 40 -4.03 13.02 -1.49
C GLN A 40 -3.35 12.56 -2.78
N ALA A 41 -2.29 13.24 -3.22
CA ALA A 41 -1.54 12.85 -4.41
C ALA A 41 -0.89 11.47 -4.26
N GLN A 42 -0.29 11.17 -3.10
CA GLN A 42 0.28 9.85 -2.81
C GLN A 42 -0.81 8.78 -2.71
N LYS A 43 -1.93 9.07 -2.05
CA LYS A 43 -3.08 8.16 -1.95
C LYS A 43 -3.60 7.78 -3.34
N ASN A 44 -3.78 8.77 -4.23
CA ASN A 44 -4.22 8.53 -5.61
C ASN A 44 -3.22 7.65 -6.38
N PHE A 45 -1.92 7.95 -6.27
CA PHE A 45 -0.87 7.14 -6.90
C PHE A 45 -0.90 5.68 -6.45
N LEU A 46 -1.12 5.44 -5.16
CA LEU A 46 -1.19 4.08 -4.60
C LEU A 46 -2.44 3.33 -5.03
N VAL A 47 -3.58 4.03 -5.18
CA VAL A 47 -4.79 3.44 -5.77
C VAL A 47 -4.53 2.99 -7.20
N GLU A 48 -3.94 3.84 -8.04
CA GLU A 48 -3.56 3.45 -9.42
C GLU A 48 -2.58 2.27 -9.44
N SER A 49 -1.65 2.23 -8.49
CA SER A 49 -0.69 1.13 -8.36
C SER A 49 -1.39 -0.19 -8.00
N LEU A 50 -2.35 -0.17 -7.07
CA LEU A 50 -3.18 -1.32 -6.73
C LEU A 50 -4.05 -1.77 -7.91
N GLU A 51 -4.63 -0.85 -8.69
CA GLU A 51 -5.41 -1.19 -9.89
C GLU A 51 -4.57 -1.87 -10.97
N LYS A 52 -3.37 -1.35 -11.23
CA LYS A 52 -2.40 -1.98 -12.14
C LYS A 52 -2.01 -3.36 -11.64
N PHE A 53 -1.77 -3.48 -10.33
CA PHE A 53 -1.39 -4.73 -9.70
C PHE A 53 -2.52 -5.77 -9.74
N TRP A 54 -3.77 -5.35 -9.53
CA TRP A 54 -4.95 -6.21 -9.72
C TRP A 54 -5.07 -6.67 -11.17
N THR A 55 -4.89 -5.77 -12.13
CA THR A 55 -4.96 -6.10 -13.57
C THR A 55 -3.92 -7.16 -13.96
N ALA A 56 -2.72 -7.06 -13.39
CA ALA A 56 -1.63 -8.01 -13.66
C ALA A 56 -1.84 -9.37 -12.97
N THR A 57 -2.37 -9.37 -11.74
CA THR A 57 -2.34 -10.58 -10.88
C THR A 57 -3.68 -11.25 -10.66
N SER A 58 -4.80 -10.52 -10.86
CA SER A 58 -6.14 -10.92 -10.43
C SER A 58 -6.21 -11.41 -8.97
N CYS A 59 -5.31 -10.91 -8.11
CA CYS A 59 -5.17 -11.39 -6.75
C CYS A 59 -6.15 -10.69 -5.80
N LEU A 60 -6.98 -11.46 -5.09
CA LEU A 60 -7.96 -10.92 -4.15
C LEU A 60 -7.32 -10.12 -3.00
N ASN A 61 -6.05 -10.39 -2.67
CA ASN A 61 -5.33 -9.65 -1.63
C ASN A 61 -5.18 -8.17 -1.99
N VAL A 62 -5.18 -7.82 -3.28
CA VAL A 62 -5.12 -6.44 -3.77
C VAL A 62 -6.39 -5.69 -3.43
N ILE A 63 -7.55 -6.34 -3.62
CA ILE A 63 -8.85 -5.78 -3.26
C ILE A 63 -8.96 -5.60 -1.75
N ASN A 64 -8.45 -6.56 -0.97
CA ASN A 64 -8.43 -6.47 0.48
C ASN A 64 -7.51 -5.34 0.97
N ALA A 65 -6.30 -5.23 0.41
CA ALA A 65 -5.36 -4.16 0.72
C ALA A 65 -5.96 -2.78 0.42
N ALA A 66 -6.59 -2.60 -0.74
CA ALA A 66 -7.24 -1.35 -1.12
C ALA A 66 -8.35 -0.95 -0.13
N LYS A 67 -9.17 -1.90 0.32
CA LYS A 67 -10.22 -1.66 1.32
C LYS A 67 -9.63 -1.27 2.67
N ILE A 68 -8.60 -1.97 3.14
CA ILE A 68 -7.94 -1.65 4.41
C ILE A 68 -7.36 -0.24 4.38
N LEU A 69 -6.65 0.11 3.30
CA LEU A 69 -6.05 1.44 3.15
C LEU A 69 -7.11 2.54 3.10
N LYS A 70 -8.20 2.33 2.37
CA LYS A 70 -9.30 3.30 2.33
C LYS A 70 -9.89 3.53 3.72
N ASP A 71 -10.25 2.45 4.42
CA ASP A 71 -10.80 2.54 5.78
C ASP A 71 -9.81 3.22 6.74
N TYR A 72 -8.50 2.99 6.58
CA TYR A 72 -7.44 3.64 7.36
C TYR A 72 -7.34 5.13 7.06
N TRP A 73 -7.34 5.51 5.78
CA TRP A 73 -7.28 6.91 5.36
C TRP A 73 -8.49 7.71 5.79
N ASP A 74 -9.68 7.11 5.77
CA ASP A 74 -10.92 7.73 6.24
C ASP A 74 -10.88 7.96 7.77
N GLN A 75 -10.16 7.11 8.51
CA GLN A 75 -9.95 7.27 9.96
C GLN A 75 -8.85 8.28 10.32
N GLU A 76 -7.82 8.41 9.47
CA GLU A 76 -6.74 9.40 9.67
C GLU A 76 -7.12 10.82 9.24
N GLU A 77 -8.21 11.00 8.48
CA GLU A 77 -8.60 12.31 7.95
C GLU A 77 -8.89 13.30 9.10
N GLY A 78 -7.99 14.29 9.27
CA GLY A 78 -8.06 15.31 10.32
C GLY A 78 -7.14 15.10 11.54
N LEU A 79 -6.36 14.02 11.57
CA LEU A 79 -5.33 13.80 12.59
C LEU A 79 -3.98 14.39 12.13
N GLU A 80 -3.44 15.36 12.88
CA GLU A 80 -2.09 15.91 12.62
C GLU A 80 -0.97 15.02 13.16
N THR A 81 -1.32 13.95 13.89
CA THR A 81 -0.35 13.06 14.52
C THR A 81 0.36 12.16 13.50
N PRO A 82 1.60 11.73 13.79
CA PRO A 82 2.28 10.74 12.99
C PRO A 82 1.47 9.45 12.85
N SER A 83 1.61 8.76 11.71
CA SER A 83 1.01 7.45 11.50
C SER A 83 1.45 6.52 12.65
N ARG A 84 0.50 5.79 13.22
CA ARG A 84 0.77 4.79 14.27
C ARG A 84 0.39 3.38 13.81
N TRP A 85 0.28 3.20 12.50
CA TRP A 85 -0.18 1.97 11.86
C TRP A 85 0.51 0.72 12.41
N ILE A 86 1.80 0.78 12.77
CA ILE A 86 2.53 -0.38 13.29
C ILE A 86 1.95 -0.91 14.62
N PHE A 87 1.32 -0.04 15.41
CA PHE A 87 0.62 -0.39 16.64
C PHE A 87 -0.86 -0.72 16.38
N ASP A 88 -1.45 -0.12 15.35
CA ASP A 88 -2.87 -0.24 15.04
C ASP A 88 -3.18 -1.39 14.06
N ILE A 89 -2.17 -1.95 13.38
CA ILE A 89 -2.34 -2.95 12.33
C ILE A 89 -2.99 -4.24 12.84
N GLY A 90 -2.74 -4.61 14.10
CA GLY A 90 -3.42 -5.74 14.76
C GLY A 90 -4.91 -5.48 15.03
N HIS A 91 -5.32 -4.22 15.13
CA HIS A 91 -6.70 -3.79 15.32
C HIS A 91 -7.43 -3.53 13.99
N LEU A 92 -6.72 -3.40 12.87
CA LEU A 92 -7.31 -3.35 11.53
C LEU A 92 -8.04 -4.65 11.13
N GLY A 93 -8.00 -5.67 12.00
CA GLY A 93 -8.94 -6.79 12.04
C GLY A 93 -8.92 -7.67 10.80
N ARG A 94 -7.87 -7.59 10.01
CA ARG A 94 -7.78 -8.23 8.70
C ARG A 94 -6.42 -8.88 8.55
N ASP A 95 -6.34 -10.12 9.03
CA ASP A 95 -5.26 -11.09 8.76
C ASP A 95 -5.08 -11.41 7.25
N CYS A 96 -5.69 -10.61 6.37
CA CYS A 96 -5.99 -10.91 4.98
C CYS A 96 -4.86 -10.57 4.00
N LEU A 97 -3.74 -9.99 4.46
CA LEU A 97 -2.55 -9.76 3.63
C LEU A 97 -1.57 -10.95 3.65
N LEU A 98 -1.84 -12.00 4.44
CA LEU A 98 -0.88 -13.06 4.76
C LEU A 98 -1.16 -14.44 4.12
N ILE A 99 -2.03 -14.56 3.11
CA ILE A 99 -2.26 -15.85 2.41
C ILE A 99 -1.89 -15.74 0.94
#